data_AF-A0A965UNM9-F1
#
_entry.id   AF-A0A965UNM9-F1
#
_cell.length_a   1.000
_cell.length_b   1.000
_cell.length_c   1.000
_cell.angle_alpha   90.00
_cell.angle_beta   90.00
_cell.angle_gamma   90.00
#
_symmetry.space_group_name_H-M   'P 1'
#
loop_
_entity.id
_entity.type
_entity.pdbx_description
1 polymer ?
#
loop_
_entity_poly.entity_id
_entity_poly.type
_entity_poly.pdbx_seq_one_letter_code
_entity_poly.pdbx_strand_id
1 'polypeptide(L)'
;MAHFAKLDENNIVIDINVVHNNELLDQNGIEQEWKGVWFLQNWSGGYPYWKQTSYNGNFRKNYAGIGYTYDPQRDAFISPKPTPEAQIL
;
A
#
# COMPACT_ATOMS: atom_id res chain seq x y z
N MET A 1 6.63 9.96 7.39
CA MET A 1 5.38 9.16 7.47
C MET A 1 5.35 8.22 6.27
N ALA A 2 5.26 6.91 6.52
CA ALA A 2 5.21 5.86 5.50
C ALA A 2 3.76 5.47 5.24
N HIS A 3 3.36 5.35 3.98
CA HIS A 3 1.99 4.99 3.60
C HIS A 3 1.90 3.49 3.31
N PHE A 4 0.80 2.86 3.71
CA PHE A 4 0.52 1.45 3.49
C PHE A 4 -0.89 1.27 2.95
N ALA A 5 -0.99 0.56 1.83
CA ALA A 5 -2.25 0.07 1.29
C ALA A 5 -2.69 -1.19 2.03
N LYS A 6 -3.90 -1.15 2.57
CA LYS A 6 -4.64 -2.33 3.04
C LYS A 6 -5.24 -2.99 1.80
N LEU A 7 -4.95 -4.27 1.58
CA LEU A 7 -5.44 -5.01 0.41
C LEU A 7 -6.45 -6.06 0.80
N ASP A 8 -7.49 -6.30 0.01
CA ASP A 8 -8.32 -7.49 0.18
C ASP A 8 -7.66 -8.76 -0.40
N GLU A 9 -8.38 -9.87 -0.34
CA GLU A 9 -7.94 -11.18 -0.85
C GLU A 9 -7.70 -11.20 -2.38
N ASN A 10 -8.23 -10.23 -3.12
CA ASN A 10 -8.08 -10.06 -4.56
C ASN A 10 -7.01 -9.01 -4.92
N ASN A 11 -6.19 -8.58 -3.94
CA ASN A 11 -5.21 -7.51 -4.06
C ASN A 11 -5.82 -6.13 -4.38
N ILE A 12 -7.09 -5.90 -4.05
CA ILE A 12 -7.73 -4.59 -4.21
C ILE A 12 -7.44 -3.73 -2.98
N VAL A 13 -7.01 -2.50 -3.20
CA VAL A 13 -6.79 -1.52 -2.14
C VAL A 13 -8.13 -1.10 -1.55
N ILE A 14 -8.33 -1.39 -0.27
CA ILE A 14 -9.57 -1.04 0.46
C ILE A 14 -9.37 0.11 1.44
N ASP A 15 -8.13 0.43 1.81
CA ASP A 15 -7.80 1.54 2.70
C ASP A 15 -6.32 1.96 2.57
N ILE A 16 -5.98 3.17 3.00
CA ILE A 16 -4.62 3.70 3.05
C ILE A 16 -4.34 4.18 4.48
N ASN A 17 -3.36 3.56 5.13
CA ASN A 17 -2.96 3.90 6.49
C ASN A 17 -1.56 4.50 6.50
N VAL A 18 -1.33 5.42 7.44
CA VAL A 18 -0.04 6.10 7.56
C VAL A 18 0.63 5.72 8.87
N VAL A 19 1.87 5.26 8.76
CA VAL A 19 2.67 4.79 9.87
C VAL A 19 3.83 5.75 10.09
N HIS A 20 4.18 5.99 11.35
CA HIS A 20 5.35 6.81 11.68
C HIS A 20 6.64 6.07 11.27
N ASN A 21 7.62 6.76 10.68
CA ASN A 21 8.83 6.11 10.14
C ASN A 21 9.62 5.35 11.21
N ASN A 22 9.56 5.80 12.48
CA ASN A 22 10.21 5.11 13.61
C ASN A 22 9.76 3.65 13.76
N GLU A 23 8.53 3.31 13.39
CA GLU A 23 8.04 1.93 13.44
C GLU A 23 8.71 1.04 12.37
N LEU A 24 9.32 1.64 11.35
CA LEU A 24 9.96 0.94 10.23
C LEU A 24 11.46 0.73 10.44
N LEU A 25 12.09 1.40 11.42
CA LEU A 25 13.55 1.38 11.58
C LEU A 25 14.04 0.06 12.20
N ASP A 26 15.00 -0.61 11.57
CA ASP A 26 15.73 -1.72 12.18
C ASP A 26 16.78 -1.25 13.21
N GLN A 27 17.57 -2.19 13.76
CA GLN A 27 18.61 -1.89 14.76
C GLN A 27 19.72 -0.94 14.25
N ASN A 28 19.86 -0.80 12.93
CA ASN A 28 20.83 0.08 12.28
C ASN A 28 20.19 1.42 11.85
N GLY A 29 18.92 1.65 12.16
CA GLY A 29 18.20 2.85 11.74
C GLY A 29 17.82 2.86 10.25
N ILE A 30 17.74 1.69 9.61
CA ILE A 30 17.34 1.56 8.20
C ILE A 30 15.85 1.21 8.13
N GLU A 31 15.08 1.88 7.27
CA GLU A 31 13.65 1.59 7.09
C GLU A 31 13.44 0.22 6.43
N GLN A 32 12.53 -0.56 7.01
CA GLN A 32 12.15 -1.90 6.58
C GLN A 32 10.63 -2.00 6.46
N GLU A 33 10.12 -2.29 5.26
CA GLU A 33 8.68 -2.43 5.00
C GLU A 33 8.02 -3.45 5.94
N TRP A 34 8.68 -4.58 6.19
CA TRP A 34 8.13 -5.67 7.00
C TRP A 34 7.82 -5.25 8.44
N LYS A 35 8.55 -4.27 8.98
CA LYS A 35 8.28 -3.73 10.32
C LYS A 35 6.99 -2.91 10.36
N GLY A 36 6.74 -2.10 9.32
CA GLY A 36 5.47 -1.39 9.18
C GLY A 36 4.28 -2.33 8.95
N VAL A 37 4.46 -3.39 8.15
CA VAL A 37 3.46 -4.46 7.99
C VAL A 37 3.17 -5.13 9.33
N TRP A 38 4.22 -5.46 10.10
CA TRP A 38 4.06 -6.07 11.42
C TRP A 38 3.32 -5.14 12.39
N PHE A 39 3.67 -3.85 12.45
CA PHE A 39 2.95 -2.85 13.24
C PHE A 39 1.45 -2.82 12.89
N LEU A 40 1.12 -2.75 11.60
CA LEU A 40 -0.26 -2.70 11.13
C LEU A 40 -1.04 -3.98 11.39
N GLN A 41 -0.41 -5.15 11.26
CA GLN A 41 -1.02 -6.43 11.63
C GLN A 41 -1.43 -6.45 13.10
N ASN A 42 -0.56 -5.98 14.00
CA ASN A 42 -0.90 -5.90 15.43
C ASN A 42 -1.98 -4.86 15.72
N TRP A 43 -1.86 -3.66 15.15
CA TRP A 43 -2.81 -2.57 15.36
C TRP A 43 -4.22 -2.89 14.85
N SER A 44 -4.31 -3.60 13.72
CA SER A 44 -5.59 -3.93 13.06
C SER A 44 -6.27 -5.20 13.58
N GLY A 45 -5.77 -5.80 14.67
CA GLY A 45 -6.32 -7.05 15.20
C GLY A 45 -6.04 -8.28 14.33
N GLY A 46 -4.92 -8.28 13.60
CA GLY A 46 -4.44 -9.42 12.81
C GLY A 46 -4.73 -9.35 11.32
N TYR A 47 -5.11 -8.19 10.77
CA TYR A 47 -5.35 -8.10 9.32
C TYR A 47 -4.05 -8.29 8.53
N PRO A 48 -3.95 -9.28 7.62
CA PRO A 48 -2.65 -9.74 7.12
C PRO A 48 -2.11 -8.96 5.91
N TYR A 49 -2.98 -8.33 5.13
CA TYR A 49 -2.63 -7.87 3.78
C TYR A 49 -2.31 -6.37 3.75
N TRP A 50 -1.01 -6.08 3.73
CA TRP A 50 -0.49 -4.72 3.69
C TRP A 50 0.66 -4.61 2.68
N LYS A 51 0.69 -3.50 1.95
CA LYS A 51 1.82 -3.14 1.07
C LYS A 51 2.17 -1.68 1.21
N GLN A 52 3.44 -1.38 1.41
CA GLN A 52 3.90 0.00 1.47
C GLN A 52 3.72 0.67 0.10
N THR A 53 3.33 1.93 0.09
CA THR A 53 3.18 2.75 -1.12
C THR A 53 3.87 4.11 -0.93
N SER A 54 4.34 4.73 -2.01
CA SER A 54 5.08 5.99 -1.97
C SER A 54 4.50 6.99 -2.96
N TYR A 55 4.18 8.19 -2.46
CA TYR A 55 3.72 9.30 -3.30
C TYR A 55 4.74 9.68 -4.39
N ASN A 56 6.03 9.51 -4.10
CA ASN A 56 7.11 9.92 -4.99
C ASN A 56 7.49 8.83 -6.02
N GLY A 57 6.79 7.70 -6.05
CA GLY A 57 7.05 6.63 -7.02
C GLY A 57 8.39 5.90 -6.85
N ASN A 58 9.10 6.12 -5.73
CA ASN A 58 10.41 5.50 -5.47
C ASN A 58 10.40 3.97 -5.48
N PHE A 59 9.25 3.37 -5.17
CA PHE A 59 9.00 1.93 -5.27
C PHE A 59 7.52 1.70 -5.58
N ARG A 60 7.22 0.56 -6.21
CA ARG A 60 5.87 0.17 -6.67
C ARG A 60 5.22 1.02 -7.76
N LYS A 61 6.03 1.72 -8.57
CA LYS A 61 5.67 2.53 -9.76
C LYS A 61 4.63 3.63 -9.55
N ASN A 62 3.42 3.27 -9.12
CA ASN A 62 2.29 4.15 -8.90
C ASN A 62 1.95 4.22 -7.40
N TYR A 63 1.41 5.36 -6.96
CA TYR A 63 0.80 5.46 -5.64
C TYR A 63 -0.50 4.64 -5.58
N ALA A 64 -0.79 4.03 -4.43
CA ALA A 64 -2.02 3.27 -4.23
C ALA A 64 -3.22 4.22 -4.03
N GLY A 65 -4.32 3.95 -4.73
CA GLY A 65 -5.62 4.56 -4.48
C GLY A 65 -6.64 3.49 -4.10
N ILE A 66 -7.68 3.86 -3.34
CA ILE A 66 -8.78 2.94 -3.04
C ILE A 66 -9.39 2.42 -4.37
N GLY A 67 -9.60 1.11 -4.46
CA GLY A 67 -10.07 0.42 -5.66
C GLY A 67 -8.97 0.06 -6.67
N TYR A 68 -7.71 0.44 -6.44
CA TYR A 68 -6.58 0.02 -7.28
C TYR A 68 -6.27 -1.45 -7.02
N THR A 69 -5.70 -2.15 -8.00
CA THR A 69 -5.21 -3.52 -7.85
C THR A 69 -3.70 -3.52 -7.66
N TYR A 70 -3.18 -4.16 -6.62
CA TYR A 70 -1.75 -4.45 -6.52
C TYR A 70 -1.39 -5.64 -7.40
N ASP A 71 -0.49 -5.42 -8.36
CA ASP A 71 0.04 -6.43 -9.25
C ASP A 71 1.45 -6.84 -8.78
N PRO A 72 1.62 -8.06 -8.24
CA PRO A 72 2.92 -8.52 -7.75
C PRO A 72 3.93 -8.83 -8.85
N GLN A 73 3.49 -9.13 -10.08
CA GLN A 73 4.40 -9.38 -11.21
C GLN A 73 5.01 -8.07 -11.71
N ARG A 74 4.21 -7.01 -11.74
CA ARG A 74 4.67 -5.68 -12.17
C ARG A 74 5.26 -4.84 -11.04
N ASP A 75 5.10 -5.30 -9.80
CA ASP A 75 5.27 -4.55 -8.56
C ASP A 75 4.66 -3.14 -8.71
N ALA A 76 3.34 -3.09 -8.89
CA ALA A 76 2.65 -1.85 -9.22
C ALA A 76 1.23 -1.81 -8.66
N PHE A 77 0.78 -0.63 -8.28
CA PHE A 77 -0.65 -0.36 -8.06
C PHE A 77 -1.29 0.10 -9.38
N ILE A 78 -2.31 -0.61 -9.85
CA ILE A 78 -2.96 -0.38 -11.14
C ILE A 78 -4.34 0.20 -10.90
N SER A 79 -4.61 1.39 -11.45
CA SER A 79 -5.94 1.99 -11.34
C SER A 79 -6.98 1.15 -12.08
N PRO A 80 -8.24 1.14 -11.62
CA PRO A 80 -9.32 0.53 -12.38
C PRO A 80 -9.41 1.17 -13.77
N LYS A 81 -9.77 0.38 -14.78
CA LYS A 81 -10.02 0.92 -16.11
C LYS A 81 -11.20 1.90 -16.02
N PRO A 82 -11.13 3.07 -16.68
CA PRO A 82 -12.28 3.95 -16.79
C PRO A 82 -13.46 3.16 -17.36
N THR A 83 -14.64 3.27 -16.74
CA THR A 83 -15.85 2.77 -17.37
C THR A 83 -16.21 3.69 -18.55
N PRO A 84 -16.98 3.20 -19.54
CA PRO A 84 -17.43 4.04 -20.65
C PRO A 84 -18.15 5.32 -20.20
N GLU A 85 -18.88 5.32 -19.08
CA GLU A 85 -19.55 6.54 -18.59
C GLU A 85 -18.57 7.61 -18.10
N ALA A 86 -17.38 7.23 -17.64
CA ALA A 86 -16.37 8.16 -17.13
C ALA A 86 -15.64 8.94 -18.24
N GLN A 87 -15.85 8.61 -19.52
CA GLN A 87 -15.18 9.25 -20.67
C GLN A 87 -16.02 10.35 -21.33
N ILE A 88 -17.24 10.63 -20.86
CA ILE A 88 -18.20 11.55 -21.50
C ILE A 88 -18.36 12.88 -20.69
N LEU A 89 -17.54 13.11 -19.68
CA LEU A 89 -17.47 14.38 -18.93
C LEU A 89 -16.26 15.21 -19.36
#